data_AF-A0A350YA98-F1
#
_entry.id   AF-A0A350YA98-F1
#
_cell.length_a   1.000
_cell.length_b   1.000
_cell.length_c   1.000
_cell.angle_alpha   90.00
_cell.angle_beta   90.00
_cell.angle_gamma   90.00
#
_symmetry.space_group_name_H-M   'P 1'
#
loop_
_entity.id
_entity.type
_entity.pdbx_description
1 polymer ?
#
loop_
_entity_poly.entity_id
_entity_poly.type
_entity_poly.pdbx_seq_one_letter_code
_entity_poly.pdbx_strand_id
1 'polypeptide(L)'
;MPAKDLFHNTVKTALEKDGWTITDEHLFIQGDCYMERLNYKEIVQRILENHAKNRSNSQTEVKLIFDTERDHYQVLNIGWQELTRIFGCIIYVEIKDGKIWIERDGTEIGVANELVEAGVPKQDIVLGFKAPYKRKFTEFAAS
;
A
#
# COMPACT_ATOMS: atom_id res chain seq x y z
N MET A 1 -26.40 -26.87 36.73
CA MET A 1 -25.62 -28.05 36.28
C MET A 1 -25.03 -27.70 34.92
N PRO A 2 -23.71 -27.60 34.73
CA PRO A 2 -23.16 -27.32 33.41
C PRO A 2 -23.18 -28.60 32.58
N ALA A 3 -23.62 -28.49 31.32
CA ALA A 3 -23.57 -29.58 30.36
C ALA A 3 -22.11 -29.98 30.15
N LYS A 4 -21.72 -31.16 30.65
CA LYS A 4 -20.43 -31.76 30.31
C LYS A 4 -20.52 -32.21 28.85
N ASP A 5 -19.84 -31.45 27.99
CA ASP A 5 -19.78 -31.67 26.55
C ASP A 5 -19.24 -33.08 26.26
N LEU A 6 -20.10 -33.94 25.70
CA LEU A 6 -19.84 -35.36 25.46
C LEU A 6 -18.68 -35.59 24.47
N PHE A 7 -18.35 -34.57 23.68
CA PHE A 7 -17.40 -34.67 22.57
C PHE A 7 -15.98 -34.23 22.92
N HIS A 8 -15.79 -33.62 24.09
CA HIS A 8 -14.50 -33.03 24.49
C HIS A 8 -13.36 -34.05 24.50
N ASN A 9 -13.62 -35.25 25.05
CA ASN A 9 -12.61 -36.29 25.15
C ASN A 9 -12.33 -36.97 23.80
N THR A 10 -13.34 -37.10 22.94
CA THR A 10 -13.20 -37.72 21.62
C THR A 10 -12.31 -36.88 20.71
N VAL A 11 -12.51 -35.55 20.72
CA VAL A 11 -11.70 -34.61 19.95
C VAL A 11 -10.26 -34.57 20.47
N LYS A 12 -10.09 -34.50 21.80
CA LYS A 12 -8.77 -34.54 22.45
C LYS A 12 -7.96 -35.79 22.04
N THR A 13 -8.60 -36.96 22.08
CA THR A 13 -7.96 -38.24 21.74
C THR A 13 -7.56 -38.31 20.26
N ALA A 14 -8.39 -37.78 19.37
CA ALA A 14 -8.08 -37.75 17.94
C ALA A 14 -6.85 -36.88 17.64
N LEU A 15 -6.78 -35.70 18.25
CA LEU A 15 -5.66 -34.77 18.09
C LEU A 15 -4.34 -35.36 18.63
N GLU A 16 -4.37 -35.99 19.80
CA GLU A 16 -3.18 -36.67 20.35
C GLU A 16 -2.72 -37.83 19.46
N LYS A 17 -3.65 -38.59 18.88
CA LYS A 17 -3.33 -39.68 17.94
C LYS A 17 -2.68 -39.17 16.64
N ASP A 18 -3.06 -37.98 16.21
CA ASP A 18 -2.48 -37.30 15.04
C ASP A 18 -1.17 -36.56 15.38
N GLY A 19 -0.65 -36.72 16.60
CA GLY A 19 0.65 -36.19 17.03
C GLY A 19 0.62 -34.77 17.60
N TRP A 20 -0.57 -34.21 17.85
CA TRP A 20 -0.70 -32.88 18.44
C TRP A 20 -0.50 -32.93 19.96
N THR A 21 0.27 -31.98 20.49
CA THR A 21 0.42 -31.78 21.93
C THR A 21 -0.59 -30.73 22.39
N ILE A 22 -1.54 -31.10 23.24
CA ILE A 22 -2.55 -30.17 23.77
C ILE A 22 -1.99 -29.52 25.02
N THR A 23 -1.83 -28.20 25.00
CA THR A 23 -1.44 -27.39 26.16
C THR A 23 -2.67 -26.66 26.70
N ASP A 24 -2.75 -26.48 28.03
CA ASP A 24 -3.80 -25.69 28.69
C ASP A 24 -3.48 -24.18 28.68
N GLU A 25 -2.81 -23.71 27.62
CA GLU A 25 -2.46 -22.30 27.48
C GLU A 25 -3.63 -21.55 26.82
N HIS A 26 -4.02 -20.43 27.40
CA HIS A 26 -4.96 -19.48 26.80
C HIS A 26 -4.35 -18.90 25.53
N LEU A 27 -4.62 -19.54 24.39
CA LEU A 27 -4.14 -19.11 23.09
C LEU A 27 -4.83 -17.79 22.69
N PHE A 28 -4.14 -16.67 22.85
CA PHE A 28 -4.29 -15.62 21.85
C PHE A 28 -3.75 -16.21 20.55
N ILE A 29 -4.55 -16.25 19.49
CA ILE A 29 -4.05 -16.59 18.16
C ILE A 29 -3.14 -15.43 17.73
N GLN A 30 -1.91 -15.44 18.22
CA GLN A 30 -0.81 -14.71 17.63
C GLN A 30 -0.27 -15.67 16.60
N GLY A 31 -0.90 -15.66 15.42
CA GLY A 31 -0.32 -16.32 14.28
C GLY A 31 1.05 -15.71 14.06
N ASP A 32 2.10 -16.49 14.24
CA ASP A 32 3.37 -16.24 13.57
C ASP A 32 3.16 -16.51 12.08
N CYS A 33 2.33 -15.68 11.44
CA CYS A 33 2.44 -15.45 10.02
C CYS A 33 3.67 -14.56 9.86
N TYR A 34 4.71 -15.08 9.23
CA TYR A 34 5.60 -14.23 8.46
C TYR A 34 4.72 -13.53 7.41
N MET A 35 4.10 -12.42 7.79
CA MET A 35 3.54 -11.48 6.84
C MET A 35 4.73 -10.99 6.04
N GLU A 36 4.86 -11.43 4.78
CA GLU A 36 5.78 -10.79 3.86
C GLU A 36 5.50 -9.29 3.95
N ARG A 37 6.48 -8.54 4.46
CA ARG A 37 6.34 -7.11 4.65
C ARG A 37 6.20 -6.50 3.26
N LEU A 38 5.08 -5.84 3.00
CA LEU A 38 4.81 -5.23 1.70
C LEU A 38 6.00 -4.35 1.28
N ASN A 39 6.52 -4.59 0.08
CA ASN A 39 7.58 -3.77 -0.47
C ASN A 39 6.98 -2.52 -1.12
N TYR A 40 6.87 -1.43 -0.34
CA TYR A 40 6.31 -0.17 -0.82
C TYR A 40 7.07 0.39 -2.03
N LYS A 41 8.39 0.21 -2.10
CA LYS A 41 9.20 0.68 -3.24
C LYS A 41 8.76 -0.01 -4.54
N GLU A 42 8.56 -1.32 -4.51
CA GLU A 42 8.11 -2.09 -5.67
C GLU A 42 6.68 -1.75 -6.07
N ILE A 43 5.78 -1.63 -5.08
CA ILE A 43 4.37 -1.28 -5.33
C ILE A 43 4.27 0.10 -5.97
N VAL A 44 4.96 1.11 -5.42
CA VAL A 44 4.95 2.48 -5.93
C VAL A 44 5.54 2.52 -7.35
N GLN A 45 6.71 1.92 -7.59
CA GLN A 45 7.31 1.88 -8.92
C GLN A 45 6.39 1.24 -9.95
N ARG A 46 5.76 0.10 -9.61
CA ARG A 46 4.80 -0.59 -10.50
C ARG A 46 3.60 0.29 -10.85
N ILE A 47 3.01 0.97 -9.88
CA ILE A 47 1.88 1.88 -10.11
C ILE A 47 2.31 3.01 -11.05
N LEU A 48 3.43 3.67 -10.77
CA LEU A 48 3.91 4.79 -11.59
C LEU A 48 4.30 4.35 -13.01
N GLU A 49 4.91 3.17 -13.17
CA GLU A 49 5.19 2.58 -14.48
C GLU A 49 3.92 2.32 -15.29
N ASN A 50 2.85 1.82 -14.65
CA ASN A 50 1.57 1.60 -15.31
C ASN A 50 0.96 2.92 -15.81
N HIS A 51 1.01 3.98 -14.99
CA HIS A 51 0.58 5.31 -15.42
C HIS A 51 1.40 5.86 -16.58
N ALA A 52 2.71 5.62 -16.59
CA ALA A 52 3.57 6.07 -17.68
C ALA A 52 3.28 5.34 -18.99
N LYS A 53 3.04 4.02 -18.95
CA LYS A 53 2.68 3.23 -20.15
C LYS A 53 1.34 3.65 -20.76
N ASN A 54 0.36 3.97 -19.91
CA ASN A 54 -0.99 4.34 -20.34
C ASN A 54 -1.10 5.77 -20.88
N ARG A 55 -0.06 6.60 -20.72
CA ARG A 55 -0.01 7.98 -21.22
C ARG A 55 0.94 8.09 -22.40
N SER A 56 0.49 7.63 -23.57
CA SER A 56 1.17 7.89 -24.84
C SER A 56 0.54 9.12 -25.52
N ASN A 57 1.37 10.12 -25.82
CA ASN A 57 1.04 11.26 -26.67
C ASN A 57 2.20 11.46 -27.65
N SER A 58 1.93 11.68 -28.93
CA SER A 58 2.97 11.89 -29.94
C SER A 58 3.77 13.18 -29.75
N GLN A 59 3.24 14.16 -29.01
CA GLN A 59 3.85 15.49 -28.84
C GLN A 59 4.56 15.69 -27.49
N THR A 60 4.29 14.83 -26.50
CA THR A 60 4.87 14.93 -25.16
C THR A 60 5.40 13.60 -24.67
N GLU A 61 6.53 13.63 -23.98
CA GLU A 61 7.18 12.46 -23.42
C GLU A 61 6.85 12.33 -21.93
N VAL A 62 6.47 11.11 -21.53
CA VAL A 62 6.39 10.76 -20.11
C VAL A 62 7.74 10.25 -19.64
N LYS A 63 8.25 10.81 -18.54
CA LYS A 63 9.50 10.39 -17.90
C LYS A 63 9.21 9.84 -16.51
N LEU A 64 9.81 8.70 -16.21
CA LEU A 64 9.88 8.16 -14.86
C LEU A 64 11.20 8.59 -14.22
N ILE A 65 11.11 9.10 -13.00
CA ILE A 65 12.29 9.47 -12.20
C ILE A 65 12.15 8.78 -10.86
N PHE A 66 13.01 7.79 -10.63
CA PHE A 66 13.06 7.03 -9.38
C PHE A 66 14.41 7.28 -8.72
N ASP A 67 14.39 7.95 -7.57
CA ASP A 67 15.48 7.99 -6.62
C ASP A 67 15.19 6.95 -5.54
N THR A 68 15.71 5.73 -5.74
CA THR A 68 15.48 4.60 -4.83
C THR A 68 16.34 4.64 -3.57
N GLU A 69 17.37 5.49 -3.54
CA GLU A 69 18.22 5.74 -2.37
C GLU A 69 17.53 6.68 -1.39
N ARG A 70 16.84 7.71 -1.90
CA ARG A 70 16.13 8.73 -1.09
C ARG A 70 14.62 8.54 -1.07
N ASP A 71 14.13 7.52 -1.75
CA ASP A 71 12.71 7.14 -1.82
C ASP A 71 11.81 8.26 -2.38
N HIS A 72 12.19 8.78 -3.55
CA HIS A 72 11.41 9.77 -4.30
C HIS A 72 11.07 9.24 -5.70
N TYR A 73 9.78 9.25 -6.04
CA TYR A 73 9.28 8.63 -7.26
C TYR A 73 8.35 9.58 -8.00
N GLN A 74 8.65 9.86 -9.26
CA GLN A 74 7.91 10.84 -10.05
C GLN A 74 7.56 10.34 -11.44
N VAL A 75 6.42 10.81 -11.93
CA VAL A 75 6.01 10.75 -13.34
C VAL A 75 5.98 12.18 -13.86
N LEU A 76 6.88 12.57 -14.75
CA LEU A 76 6.87 13.87 -15.42
C LEU A 76 6.25 13.77 -16.81
N ASN A 77 5.57 14.82 -17.24
CA ASN A 77 5.23 15.04 -18.64
C ASN A 77 6.03 16.22 -19.19
N ILE A 78 6.76 15.99 -20.27
CA ILE A 78 7.71 16.95 -20.84
C ILE A 78 7.57 16.95 -22.36
N GLY A 79 7.31 18.11 -22.96
CA GLY A 79 7.21 18.22 -24.40
C GLY A 79 6.69 19.57 -24.85
N TRP A 80 6.11 19.60 -26.03
CA TRP A 80 5.43 20.75 -26.56
C TRP A 80 4.06 20.32 -27.04
N GLN A 81 3.05 21.13 -26.79
CA GLN A 81 1.76 20.99 -27.43
C GLN A 81 1.53 22.25 -28.25
N GLU A 82 1.64 22.12 -29.57
CA GLU A 82 1.67 23.26 -30.50
C GLU A 82 2.74 24.28 -30.08
N LEU A 83 2.32 25.51 -29.71
CA LEU A 83 3.18 26.61 -29.28
C LEU A 83 3.40 26.66 -27.76
N THR A 84 2.87 25.69 -27.02
CA THR A 84 2.89 25.68 -25.55
C THR A 84 3.89 24.66 -25.01
N ARG A 85 4.80 25.11 -24.14
CA ARG A 85 5.71 24.22 -23.42
C ARG A 85 4.93 23.41 -22.39
N ILE A 86 5.01 22.09 -22.46
CA ILE A 86 4.52 21.19 -21.43
C ILE A 86 5.69 20.77 -20.57
N PHE A 87 5.63 21.11 -19.28
CA PHE A 87 6.56 20.65 -18.27
C PHE A 87 5.83 20.59 -16.92
N GLY A 88 5.60 19.39 -16.42
CA GLY A 88 4.94 19.23 -15.13
C GLY A 88 5.06 17.82 -14.59
N CYS A 89 5.25 17.73 -13.27
CA CYS A 89 5.09 16.48 -12.55
C CYS A 89 3.62 16.11 -12.53
N ILE A 90 3.26 14.89 -12.90
CA ILE A 90 1.88 14.36 -12.91
C ILE A 90 1.60 13.66 -11.59
N ILE A 91 2.49 12.76 -11.18
CA ILE A 91 2.43 12.01 -9.92
C ILE A 91 3.75 12.20 -9.19
N TYR A 92 3.69 12.51 -7.90
CA TYR A 92 4.85 12.53 -7.02
C TYR A 92 4.54 11.78 -5.74
N VAL A 93 5.35 10.75 -5.47
CA VAL A 93 5.28 9.93 -4.27
C VAL A 93 6.63 9.92 -3.56
N GLU A 94 6.61 10.03 -2.25
CA GLU A 94 7.75 9.79 -1.37
C GLU A 94 7.47 8.60 -0.46
N ILE A 95 8.50 7.86 -0.05
CA ILE A 95 8.39 6.92 1.07
C ILE A 95 9.26 7.46 2.21
N LYS A 96 8.63 7.86 3.30
CA LYS A 96 9.31 8.40 4.49
C LYS A 96 8.59 7.95 5.75
N ASP A 97 9.36 7.74 6.82
CA ASP A 97 8.87 7.26 8.12
C ASP A 97 8.01 5.98 8.03
N GLY A 98 8.35 5.10 7.08
CA GLY A 98 7.63 3.85 6.82
C GLY A 98 6.27 4.03 6.14
N LYS A 99 5.97 5.21 5.59
CA LYS A 99 4.69 5.53 4.94
C LYS A 99 4.88 6.05 3.52
N ILE A 100 3.84 5.89 2.73
CA ILE A 100 3.75 6.37 1.35
C ILE A 100 3.06 7.73 1.34
N TRP A 101 3.82 8.77 1.03
CA TRP A 101 3.33 10.14 0.94
C TRP A 101 3.04 10.50 -0.51
N ILE A 102 1.79 10.82 -0.81
CA ILE A 102 1.37 11.28 -2.14
C ILE A 102 1.42 12.80 -2.13
N GLU A 103 2.51 13.35 -2.66
CA GLU A 103 2.76 14.81 -2.70
C GLU A 103 2.05 15.48 -3.88
N ARG A 104 1.81 14.73 -4.97
CA ARG A 104 0.98 15.17 -6.10
C ARG A 104 0.28 13.99 -6.75
N ASP A 105 -0.99 14.18 -7.09
CA ASP A 105 -1.78 13.20 -7.83
C ASP A 105 -2.62 13.91 -8.90
N GLY A 106 -2.24 13.71 -10.16
CA GLY A 106 -2.94 14.22 -11.34
C GLY A 106 -3.78 13.17 -12.06
N THR A 107 -4.16 12.09 -11.36
CA THR A 107 -4.99 11.00 -11.89
C THR A 107 -6.45 11.17 -11.47
N GLU A 108 -7.37 10.58 -12.23
CA GLU A 108 -8.80 10.59 -11.91
C GLU A 108 -9.17 9.51 -10.87
N ILE A 109 -8.61 8.31 -11.03
CA ILE A 109 -8.84 7.17 -10.11
C ILE A 109 -8.19 7.42 -8.75
N GLY A 110 -7.03 8.08 -8.72
CA GLY A 110 -6.28 8.38 -7.51
C GLY A 110 -5.28 7.29 -7.13
N VAL A 111 -4.02 7.66 -6.98
CA VAL A 111 -2.91 6.78 -6.58
C VAL A 111 -3.17 6.17 -5.21
N ALA A 112 -3.85 6.88 -4.31
CA ALA A 112 -4.22 6.36 -3.00
C ALA A 112 -5.14 5.13 -3.09
N ASN A 113 -6.05 5.10 -4.08
CA ASN A 113 -6.95 3.97 -4.28
C ASN A 113 -6.20 2.77 -4.85
N GLU A 114 -5.31 3.00 -5.82
CA GLU A 114 -4.46 1.94 -6.39
C GLU A 114 -3.54 1.30 -5.35
N LEU A 115 -3.01 2.10 -4.40
CA LEU A 115 -2.22 1.59 -3.29
C LEU A 115 -3.06 0.70 -2.35
N VAL A 116 -4.30 1.09 -2.05
CA VAL A 116 -5.22 0.27 -1.25
C VAL A 116 -5.57 -1.03 -1.97
N GLU A 117 -5.84 -0.97 -3.28
CA GLU A 117 -6.07 -2.16 -4.11
C GLU A 117 -4.85 -3.09 -4.16
N ALA A 118 -3.63 -2.53 -4.10
CA ALA A 118 -2.39 -3.28 -3.98
C ALA A 118 -2.12 -3.83 -2.56
N GLY A 119 -3.05 -3.65 -1.62
CA GLY A 119 -2.98 -4.18 -0.26
C GLY A 119 -2.33 -3.26 0.77
N VAL A 120 -1.95 -2.02 0.39
CA VAL A 120 -1.36 -1.07 1.35
C VAL A 120 -2.42 -0.58 2.34
N PRO A 121 -2.18 -0.69 3.66
CA PRO A 121 -3.11 -0.16 4.65
C PRO A 121 -3.29 1.36 4.50
N LYS A 122 -4.53 1.85 4.62
CA LYS A 122 -4.82 3.29 4.57
C LYS A 122 -4.01 4.11 5.60
N GLN A 123 -3.61 3.48 6.71
CA GLN A 123 -2.81 4.10 7.78
C GLN A 123 -1.32 4.27 7.43
N ASP A 124 -0.88 3.67 6.32
CA ASP A 124 0.47 3.80 5.79
C ASP A 124 0.50 4.71 4.55
N ILE A 125 -0.64 5.30 4.18
CA ILE A 125 -0.77 6.23 3.06
C ILE A 125 -1.08 7.61 3.62
N VAL A 126 -0.33 8.62 3.19
CA VAL A 126 -0.52 10.02 3.57
C VAL A 126 -0.83 10.84 2.32
N LEU A 127 -1.95 11.59 2.36
CA LEU A 127 -2.28 12.54 1.30
C LEU A 127 -1.50 13.84 1.50
N GLY A 128 -0.22 13.84 1.10
CA GLY A 128 0.72 14.95 1.23
C GLY A 128 0.20 16.27 0.65
N PHE A 129 -0.45 16.19 -0.52
CA PHE A 129 -1.09 17.33 -1.19
C PHE A 129 -2.25 17.98 -0.41
N LYS A 130 -2.80 17.31 0.62
CA LYS A 130 -3.78 17.93 1.52
C LYS A 130 -3.06 18.64 2.65
N ALA A 131 -3.50 19.87 2.96
CA ALA A 131 -2.97 20.64 4.08
C ALA A 131 -3.01 19.83 5.39
N PRO A 132 -1.97 19.91 6.27
CA PRO A 132 -1.85 19.03 7.44
C PRO A 132 -3.10 18.96 8.32
N TYR A 133 -3.74 20.11 8.61
CA TYR A 133 -4.95 20.17 9.44
C TYR A 133 -6.17 19.47 8.82
N LYS A 134 -6.17 19.22 7.51
CA LYS A 134 -7.25 18.52 6.80
C LYS A 134 -7.11 17.00 6.84
N ARG A 135 -5.89 16.48 7.01
CA ARG A 135 -5.62 15.03 6.85
C ARG A 135 -6.34 14.18 7.90
N LYS A 136 -6.49 14.69 9.12
CA LYS A 136 -7.27 14.03 10.19
C LYS A 136 -8.76 13.83 9.89
N PHE A 137 -9.28 14.53 8.87
CA PHE A 137 -10.66 14.38 8.40
C PHE A 137 -10.75 13.49 7.15
N THR A 138 -9.66 12.82 6.79
CA THR A 138 -9.64 11.79 5.75
C THR A 138 -9.57 10.41 6.40
N GLU A 139 -9.81 9.37 5.61
CA GLU A 139 -9.67 7.98 6.03
C GLU A 139 -8.21 7.46 5.97
N PHE A 140 -7.28 8.31 5.55
CA PHE A 140 -5.85 8.04 5.41
C PHE A 140 -5.07 8.60 6.60
N ALA A 141 -3.79 8.28 6.69
CA ALA A 141 -2.95 8.78 7.78
C ALA A 141 -2.77 10.31 7.75
N ALA A 142 -2.64 10.89 8.95
CA ALA A 142 -2.41 12.32 9.12
C ALA A 142 -0.94 12.73 8.89
N SER A 143 -0.03 11.78 9.10
CA SER A 143 1.44 11.87 9.00
C SER A 143 2.01 10.50 8.76
#